data_AF-A0A2D5TTK5-F1
#
_entry.id   AF-A0A2D5TTK5-F1
#
_cell.length_a   1.000
_cell.length_b   1.000
_cell.length_c   1.000
_cell.angle_alpha   90.00
_cell.angle_beta   90.00
_cell.angle_gamma   90.00
#
_symmetry.space_group_name_H-M   'P 1'
#
loop_
_entity.id
_entity.type
_entity.pdbx_description
1 polymer ?
#
loop_
_entity_poly.entity_id
_entity_poly.type
_entity_poly.pdbx_seq_one_letter_code
_entity_poly.pdbx_strand_id
1 'polypeptide(L)'
;MVEELKQKIRKHYDSADVQTLNQGLTWYHRAYNEAVLLSQVFEVPLWKACGVISALSPRNKWARNLSDAWDILETPKLTTKTCTFKSQRQKAIDIINAKEENEVLKILGGTKTKHFYTNILRYDTSDCVTVDVWAYRSVNLEPKNKFYKPIETAYQQVASELGLLPHQVQAVVWGVVRGGLA
;
A
#
# COMPACT_ATOMS: atom_id res chain seq x y z
N MET A 1 -14.77 -21.27 1.13
CA MET A 1 -13.51 -20.46 1.04
C MET A 1 -13.73 -18.97 1.21
N VAL A 2 -14.20 -18.19 0.21
CA VAL A 2 -14.28 -16.70 0.35
C VAL A 2 -15.13 -16.29 1.55
N GLU A 3 -16.26 -16.96 1.79
CA GLU A 3 -17.12 -16.67 2.94
C GLU A 3 -16.42 -16.89 4.29
N GLU A 4 -15.63 -17.95 4.43
CA GLU A 4 -14.82 -18.17 5.64
C GLU A 4 -13.75 -17.09 5.84
N LEU A 5 -13.15 -16.60 4.74
CA LEU A 5 -12.16 -15.51 4.80
C LEU A 5 -12.84 -14.21 5.28
N LYS A 6 -14.04 -13.90 4.78
CA LYS A 6 -14.82 -12.73 5.19
C LYS A 6 -15.12 -12.74 6.68
N GLN A 7 -15.58 -13.87 7.22
CA GLN A 7 -15.89 -13.99 8.65
C GLN A 7 -14.67 -13.66 9.52
N LYS A 8 -13.48 -14.12 9.13
CA LYS A 8 -12.23 -13.79 9.85
C LYS A 8 -11.85 -12.32 9.73
N ILE A 9 -11.92 -11.76 8.52
CA ILE A 9 -11.65 -10.33 8.26
C ILE A 9 -12.61 -9.46 9.08
N ARG A 10 -13.90 -9.78 9.03
CA ARG A 10 -14.95 -9.06 9.75
C ARG A 10 -14.74 -9.11 11.26
N LYS A 11 -14.42 -10.29 11.81
CA LYS A 11 -14.07 -10.45 13.22
C LYS A 11 -12.92 -9.55 13.64
N HIS A 12 -11.85 -9.45 12.84
CA HIS A 12 -10.74 -8.54 13.14
C HIS A 12 -11.18 -7.07 13.09
N TYR A 13 -11.91 -6.68 12.05
CA TYR A 13 -12.43 -5.31 11.93
C TYR A 13 -13.28 -4.90 13.12
N ASP A 14 -14.25 -5.75 13.51
CA ASP A 14 -15.16 -5.49 14.63
C ASP A 14 -14.45 -5.45 15.99
N SER A 15 -13.25 -6.04 16.09
CA SER A 15 -12.41 -6.00 17.30
C SER A 15 -11.50 -4.78 17.41
N ALA A 16 -11.46 -3.91 16.38
CA ALA A 16 -10.61 -2.72 16.39
C ALA A 16 -11.06 -1.73 17.47
N ASP A 17 -10.12 -1.24 18.27
CA ASP A 17 -10.37 -0.09 19.14
C ASP A 17 -10.56 1.19 18.32
N VAL A 18 -11.12 2.23 18.97
CA VAL A 18 -11.42 3.51 18.31
C VAL A 18 -10.18 4.14 17.68
N GLN A 19 -9.02 3.99 18.31
CA GLN A 19 -7.77 4.55 17.79
C GLN A 19 -7.34 3.84 16.50
N THR A 20 -7.32 2.50 16.50
CA THR A 20 -6.96 1.65 15.37
C THR A 20 -7.94 1.85 14.22
N LEU A 21 -9.23 1.96 14.53
CA LEU A 21 -10.27 2.25 13.56
C LEU A 21 -10.00 3.59 12.85
N ASN A 22 -9.88 4.68 13.61
CA ASN A 22 -9.63 6.02 13.06
C ASN A 22 -8.32 6.08 12.26
N GLN A 23 -7.25 5.50 12.78
CA GLN A 23 -5.96 5.47 12.11
C GLN A 23 -5.99 4.62 10.83
N GLY A 24 -6.69 3.48 10.83
CA GLY A 24 -6.82 2.60 9.68
C GLY A 24 -7.65 3.23 8.56
N LEU A 25 -8.82 3.79 8.90
CA LEU A 25 -9.71 4.45 7.93
C LEU A 25 -9.04 5.65 7.22
N THR A 26 -8.14 6.35 7.91
CA THR A 26 -7.43 7.52 7.38
C THR A 26 -6.03 7.21 6.84
N TRP A 27 -5.59 5.94 6.88
CA TRP A 27 -4.20 5.58 6.58
C TRP A 27 -3.79 5.99 5.16
N TYR A 28 -4.59 5.63 4.15
CA TYR A 28 -4.26 5.94 2.75
C TYR A 28 -4.45 7.41 2.40
N HIS A 29 -5.37 8.13 3.06
CA HIS A 29 -5.46 9.59 2.94
C HIS A 29 -4.19 10.28 3.46
N ARG A 30 -3.65 9.83 4.60
CA ARG A 30 -2.37 10.34 5.11
C ARG A 30 -1.21 10.00 4.17
N ALA A 31 -1.16 8.76 3.66
CA ALA A 31 -0.15 8.37 2.67
C ALA A 31 -0.23 9.19 1.37
N TYR A 32 -1.43 9.54 0.92
CA TYR A 32 -1.64 10.46 -0.20
C TYR A 32 -1.07 11.86 0.11
N ASN A 33 -1.33 12.41 1.29
CA ASN A 33 -0.81 13.72 1.69
C ASN A 33 0.73 13.76 1.76
N GLU A 34 1.36 12.66 2.22
CA GLU A 34 2.83 12.52 2.17
C GLU A 34 3.34 12.49 0.72
N ALA A 35 2.63 11.81 -0.19
CA ALA A 35 2.97 11.81 -1.60
C ALA A 35 2.79 13.19 -2.26
N VAL A 36 1.76 13.94 -1.86
CA VAL A 36 1.55 15.34 -2.29
C VAL A 36 2.69 16.23 -1.83
N LEU A 37 3.14 16.09 -0.57
CA LEU A 37 4.29 16.84 -0.06
C LEU A 37 5.54 16.57 -0.91
N LEU A 38 5.88 15.30 -1.15
CA LEU A 38 7.02 14.93 -1.99
C LEU A 38 6.87 15.46 -3.42
N SER A 39 5.66 15.36 -3.99
CA SER A 39 5.36 15.88 -5.33
C SER A 39 5.61 17.38 -5.44
N GLN A 40 5.20 18.16 -4.44
CA GLN A 40 5.39 19.61 -4.40
C GLN A 40 6.85 20.01 -4.15
N VAL A 41 7.54 19.36 -3.21
CA VAL A 41 8.94 19.68 -2.87
C VAL A 41 9.89 19.40 -4.03
N PHE A 42 9.70 18.29 -4.74
CA PHE A 42 10.60 17.87 -5.82
C PHE A 42 10.07 18.21 -7.21
N GLU A 43 8.96 18.94 -7.29
CA GLU A 43 8.31 19.36 -8.55
C GLU A 43 8.06 18.19 -9.54
N VAL A 44 7.74 17.02 -9.01
CA VAL A 44 7.38 15.84 -9.81
C VAL A 44 5.87 15.64 -9.81
N PRO A 45 5.26 15.13 -10.90
CA PRO A 45 3.86 14.72 -10.88
C PRO A 45 3.54 13.77 -9.71
N LEU A 46 2.37 13.94 -9.08
CA LEU A 46 1.95 13.14 -7.92
C LEU A 46 2.03 11.63 -8.16
N TRP A 47 1.66 11.18 -9.36
CA TRP A 47 1.75 9.78 -9.72
C TRP A 47 3.19 9.24 -9.70
N LYS A 48 4.21 10.05 -9.96
CA LYS A 48 5.62 9.66 -9.79
C LYS A 48 5.97 9.50 -8.33
N ALA A 49 5.58 10.44 -7.48
CA ALA A 49 5.82 10.36 -6.04
C ALA A 49 5.16 9.10 -5.43
N CYS A 50 3.89 8.85 -5.74
CA CYS A 50 3.20 7.62 -5.35
C CYS A 50 3.91 6.35 -5.87
N GLY A 51 4.38 6.38 -7.12
CA GLY A 51 5.10 5.27 -7.73
C GLY A 51 6.43 4.99 -7.03
N VAL A 52 7.20 6.03 -6.68
CA VAL A 52 8.47 5.91 -5.93
C VAL A 52 8.22 5.34 -4.54
N ILE A 53 7.26 5.88 -3.80
CA ILE A 53 6.85 5.34 -2.48
C ILE A 53 6.54 3.85 -2.61
N SER A 54 5.72 3.48 -3.60
CA SER A 54 5.30 2.10 -3.78
C SER A 54 6.45 1.17 -4.18
N ALA A 55 7.33 1.60 -5.08
CA ALA A 55 8.51 0.84 -5.49
C ALA A 55 9.43 0.56 -4.28
N LEU A 56 9.56 1.47 -3.33
CA LEU A 56 10.46 1.32 -2.18
C LEU A 56 9.82 0.61 -0.96
N SER A 57 8.51 0.36 -1.00
CA SER A 57 7.72 -0.26 0.07
C SER A 57 8.05 -1.73 0.46
N PRO A 58 8.61 -2.60 -0.40
CA PRO A 58 8.85 -3.99 -0.02
C PRO A 58 9.80 -4.12 1.19
N ARG A 59 9.29 -4.75 2.27
CA ARG A 59 10.01 -4.99 3.54
C ARG A 59 10.54 -3.71 4.22
N ASN A 60 9.92 -2.57 3.95
CA ASN A 60 10.34 -1.28 4.50
C ASN A 60 9.32 -0.78 5.55
N LYS A 61 9.81 -0.13 6.61
CA LYS A 61 8.93 0.55 7.58
C LYS A 61 8.44 1.86 6.96
N TRP A 62 7.23 2.30 7.26
CA TRP A 62 6.64 3.49 6.62
C TRP A 62 7.52 4.74 6.72
N ALA A 63 7.96 5.11 7.92
CA ALA A 63 8.83 6.28 8.11
C ALA A 63 10.16 6.17 7.33
N ARG A 64 10.74 4.97 7.25
CA ARG A 64 11.95 4.73 6.46
C ARG A 64 11.67 4.77 4.96
N ASN A 65 10.51 4.26 4.52
CA ASN A 65 10.08 4.32 3.13
C ASN A 65 9.93 5.77 2.65
N LEU A 66 9.39 6.67 3.48
CA LEU A 66 9.32 8.10 3.17
C LEU A 66 10.71 8.75 3.09
N SER A 67 11.60 8.46 4.04
CA SER A 67 13.00 8.92 4.00
C SER A 67 13.72 8.41 2.74
N ASP A 68 13.56 7.13 2.39
CA ASP A 68 14.17 6.56 1.20
C ASP A 68 13.58 7.17 -0.10
N ALA A 69 12.28 7.50 -0.10
CA ALA A 69 11.63 8.16 -1.23
C ALA A 69 12.13 9.59 -1.40
N TRP A 70 12.30 10.34 -0.30
CA TRP A 70 12.94 11.65 -0.28
C TRP A 70 14.34 11.58 -0.89
N ASP A 71 15.20 10.70 -0.37
CA ASP A 71 16.59 10.57 -0.83
C ASP A 71 16.67 10.25 -2.34
N ILE A 72 15.77 9.41 -2.85
CA ILE A 72 15.72 9.02 -4.27
C ILE A 72 15.17 10.15 -5.15
N LEU A 73 14.19 10.91 -4.69
CA LEU A 73 13.66 12.07 -5.43
C LEU A 73 14.67 13.22 -5.47
N GLU A 74 15.40 13.45 -4.37
CA GLU A 74 16.46 14.45 -4.28
C GLU A 74 17.68 14.05 -5.13
N THR A 75 18.10 12.79 -5.06
CA THR A 75 19.25 12.26 -5.79
C THR A 75 18.88 10.94 -6.46
N PRO A 76 18.38 10.94 -7.72
CA PRO A 76 17.91 9.74 -8.41
C PRO A 76 19.05 8.89 -8.99
N LYS A 77 19.89 8.34 -8.10
CA LYS A 77 21.03 7.49 -8.46
C LYS A 77 20.91 6.13 -7.80
N LEU A 78 21.40 5.08 -8.46
CA LEU A 78 21.43 3.73 -7.87
C LEU A 78 22.32 3.63 -6.63
N THR A 79 23.29 4.54 -6.51
CA THR A 79 24.20 4.68 -5.36
C THR A 79 23.57 5.41 -4.19
N THR A 80 22.42 6.06 -4.36
CA THR A 80 21.66 6.67 -3.28
C THR A 80 21.29 5.59 -2.28
N LYS A 81 21.72 5.78 -1.02
CA LYS A 81 21.54 4.79 0.03
C LYS A 81 20.07 4.75 0.40
N THR A 82 19.46 3.57 0.26
CA THR A 82 18.11 3.30 0.74
C THR A 82 18.07 1.95 1.44
N CYS A 83 17.12 1.76 2.35
CA CYS A 83 16.92 0.51 3.07
C CYS A 83 16.13 -0.54 2.25
N THR A 84 16.37 -0.62 0.94
CA THR A 84 15.73 -1.61 0.06
C THR A 84 16.70 -2.22 -0.96
N PHE A 85 16.20 -3.18 -1.73
CA PHE A 85 16.97 -3.89 -2.74
C PHE A 85 17.36 -2.98 -3.91
N LYS A 86 18.51 -3.25 -4.53
CA LYS A 86 18.99 -2.51 -5.72
C LYS A 86 17.96 -2.50 -6.85
N SER A 87 17.23 -3.60 -7.06
CA SER A 87 16.16 -3.69 -8.06
C SER A 87 14.98 -2.75 -7.78
N GLN A 88 14.66 -2.51 -6.51
CA GLN A 88 13.59 -1.59 -6.13
C GLN A 88 14.02 -0.13 -6.30
N ARG A 89 15.30 0.20 -6.01
CA ARG A 89 15.88 1.50 -6.38
C ARG A 89 15.82 1.75 -7.87
N GLN A 90 16.17 0.76 -8.69
CA GLN A 90 16.09 0.88 -10.15
C GLN A 90 14.66 1.22 -10.60
N LYS A 91 13.65 0.50 -10.11
CA LYS A 91 12.25 0.79 -10.42
C LYS A 91 11.83 2.21 -10.03
N ALA A 92 12.28 2.70 -8.88
CA ALA A 92 11.99 4.07 -8.45
C ALA A 92 12.60 5.10 -9.42
N ILE A 93 13.84 4.89 -9.85
CA ILE A 93 14.50 5.74 -10.86
C ILE A 93 13.79 5.64 -12.22
N ASP A 94 13.38 4.44 -12.63
CA ASP A 94 12.63 4.23 -13.86
C ASP A 94 11.28 4.98 -13.83
N ILE A 95 10.60 5.00 -12.68
CA ILE A 95 9.36 5.77 -12.46
C ILE A 95 9.61 7.28 -12.55
N ILE A 96 10.72 7.78 -12.00
CA ILE A 96 11.11 9.19 -12.13
C ILE A 96 11.28 9.57 -13.61
N ASN A 97 11.86 8.67 -14.40
CA ASN A 97 12.09 8.86 -15.83
C ASN A 97 10.87 8.53 -16.71
N ALA A 98 9.80 7.97 -16.14
CA ALA A 98 8.60 7.63 -16.88
C ALA A 98 7.95 8.87 -17.47
N LYS A 99 7.42 8.75 -18.69
CA LYS A 99 6.80 9.85 -19.43
C LYS A 99 5.32 9.97 -19.11
N GLU A 100 4.68 8.84 -18.80
CA GLU A 100 3.23 8.73 -18.60
C GLU A 100 2.88 7.90 -17.36
N GLU A 101 1.72 8.19 -16.76
CA GLU A 101 1.23 7.48 -15.56
C GLU A 101 1.07 5.97 -15.79
N ASN A 102 0.63 5.57 -16.99
CA ASN A 102 0.38 4.17 -17.36
C ASN A 102 1.63 3.29 -17.32
N GLU A 103 2.84 3.88 -17.39
CA GLU A 103 4.12 3.17 -17.34
C GLU A 103 4.44 2.69 -15.92
N VAL A 104 3.97 3.41 -14.88
CA VAL A 104 4.26 3.10 -13.48
C VAL A 104 3.84 1.68 -13.11
N LEU A 105 2.62 1.29 -13.51
CA LEU A 105 2.11 -0.05 -13.24
C LEU A 105 2.99 -1.12 -13.92
N LYS A 106 3.48 -0.86 -15.13
CA LYS A 106 4.39 -1.79 -15.84
C LYS A 106 5.71 -1.93 -15.08
N ILE A 107 6.29 -0.81 -14.64
CA ILE A 107 7.58 -0.78 -13.91
C ILE A 107 7.48 -1.48 -12.55
N LEU A 108 6.40 -1.25 -11.78
CA LEU A 108 6.21 -1.88 -10.48
C LEU A 108 6.15 -3.42 -10.60
N GLY A 109 5.46 -3.91 -11.63
CA GLY A 109 5.37 -5.33 -11.99
C GLY A 109 4.47 -6.16 -11.07
N GLY A 110 4.73 -6.15 -9.77
CA GLY A 110 4.03 -6.99 -8.78
C GLY A 110 2.64 -6.47 -8.39
N THR A 111 1.67 -7.38 -8.27
CA THR A 111 0.26 -7.06 -7.94
C THR A 111 0.15 -6.27 -6.64
N LYS A 112 0.84 -6.70 -5.58
CA LYS A 112 0.84 -6.00 -4.29
C LYS A 112 1.30 -4.54 -4.43
N THR A 113 2.44 -4.30 -5.08
CA THR A 113 2.99 -2.95 -5.26
C THR A 113 2.11 -2.11 -6.18
N LYS A 114 1.51 -2.70 -7.22
CA LYS A 114 0.53 -2.02 -8.06
C LYS A 114 -0.69 -1.57 -7.25
N HIS A 115 -1.27 -2.44 -6.43
CA HIS A 115 -2.43 -2.08 -5.61
C HIS A 115 -2.06 -1.05 -4.54
N PHE A 116 -0.88 -1.16 -3.95
CA PHE A 116 -0.39 -0.15 -3.00
C PHE A 116 -0.24 1.22 -3.65
N TYR A 117 0.30 1.27 -4.87
CA TYR A 117 0.35 2.49 -5.67
C TYR A 117 -1.04 3.07 -5.96
N THR A 118 -1.96 2.24 -6.46
CA THR A 118 -3.33 2.67 -6.78
C THR A 118 -4.06 3.17 -5.53
N ASN A 119 -3.93 2.46 -4.40
CA ASN A 119 -4.59 2.81 -3.15
C ASN A 119 -4.06 4.13 -2.57
N ILE A 120 -2.79 4.48 -2.77
CA ILE A 120 -2.29 5.80 -2.39
C ILE A 120 -2.83 6.86 -3.36
N LEU A 121 -2.60 6.67 -4.66
CA LEU A 121 -2.91 7.69 -5.67
C LEU A 121 -4.42 7.98 -5.82
N ARG A 122 -5.27 6.98 -5.57
CA ARG A 122 -6.72 7.02 -5.70
C ARG A 122 -7.38 6.61 -4.36
N TYR A 123 -6.91 7.19 -3.26
CA TYR A 123 -7.31 6.78 -1.90
C TYR A 123 -8.80 6.91 -1.58
N ASP A 124 -9.55 7.65 -2.40
CA ASP A 124 -10.97 7.94 -2.24
C ASP A 124 -11.87 7.11 -3.17
N THR A 125 -11.28 6.43 -4.16
CA THR A 125 -11.99 5.78 -5.26
C THR A 125 -11.47 4.38 -5.58
N SER A 126 -10.34 3.96 -4.99
CA SER A 126 -9.74 2.66 -5.29
C SER A 126 -10.53 1.50 -4.68
N ASP A 127 -10.85 0.54 -5.54
CA ASP A 127 -11.44 -0.75 -5.16
C ASP A 127 -10.36 -1.85 -4.97
N CYS A 128 -9.08 -1.49 -4.97
CA CYS A 128 -7.97 -2.45 -4.84
C CYS A 128 -7.64 -2.78 -3.37
N VAL A 129 -7.14 -3.99 -3.15
CA VAL A 129 -6.62 -4.41 -1.83
C VAL A 129 -5.13 -4.68 -1.93
N THR A 130 -4.35 -4.06 -1.05
CA THR A 130 -2.93 -4.40 -0.87
C THR A 130 -2.83 -5.66 -0.02
N VAL A 131 -2.89 -6.84 -0.65
CA VAL A 131 -2.78 -8.12 0.07
C VAL A 131 -1.32 -8.39 0.43
N ASP A 132 -0.92 -7.89 1.60
CA ASP A 132 0.39 -8.10 2.19
C ASP A 132 0.41 -9.29 3.16
N VAL A 133 1.56 -9.54 3.80
CA VAL A 133 1.72 -10.67 4.73
C VAL A 133 0.70 -10.63 5.88
N TRP A 134 0.27 -9.45 6.33
CA TRP A 134 -0.69 -9.33 7.41
C TRP A 134 -2.11 -9.61 6.95
N ALA A 135 -2.46 -9.28 5.70
CA ALA A 135 -3.71 -9.70 5.09
C ALA A 135 -3.81 -11.23 4.94
N TYR A 136 -2.69 -11.93 4.70
CA TYR A 136 -2.65 -13.39 4.74
C TYR A 136 -2.81 -13.92 6.18
N ARG A 137 -2.10 -13.32 7.14
CA ARG A 137 -2.16 -13.71 8.56
C ARG A 137 -3.54 -13.48 9.19
N SER A 138 -4.26 -12.44 8.80
CA SER A 138 -5.63 -12.15 9.30
C SER A 138 -6.62 -13.26 8.97
N VAL A 139 -6.28 -14.14 8.02
CA VAL A 139 -7.12 -15.28 7.63
C VAL A 139 -6.45 -16.63 7.91
N ASN A 140 -5.33 -16.65 8.64
CA ASN A 140 -4.51 -17.83 8.95
C ASN A 140 -4.00 -18.56 7.70
N LEU A 141 -3.58 -17.81 6.68
CA LEU A 141 -2.95 -18.36 5.48
C LEU A 141 -1.50 -17.90 5.36
N GLU A 142 -0.68 -18.72 4.72
CA GLU A 142 0.67 -18.34 4.32
C GLU A 142 0.64 -17.64 2.95
N PRO A 143 1.55 -16.68 2.68
CA PRO A 143 1.61 -15.97 1.40
C PRO A 143 1.81 -16.92 0.21
N LYS A 144 0.74 -17.12 -0.57
CA LYS A 144 0.76 -17.92 -1.80
C LYS A 144 -0.11 -17.24 -2.86
N ASN A 145 0.40 -17.13 -4.09
CA ASN A 145 -0.29 -16.41 -5.19
C ASN A 145 -1.73 -16.87 -5.42
N LYS A 146 -2.02 -18.17 -5.26
CA LYS A 146 -3.37 -18.73 -5.43
C LYS A 146 -4.41 -18.16 -4.44
N PHE A 147 -3.97 -17.60 -3.32
CA PHE A 147 -4.83 -17.04 -2.28
C PHE A 147 -5.01 -15.53 -2.39
N TYR A 148 -4.22 -14.85 -3.21
CA TYR A 148 -4.30 -13.38 -3.36
C TYR A 148 -5.72 -12.95 -3.75
N LYS A 149 -6.26 -13.51 -4.84
CA LYS A 149 -7.58 -13.11 -5.36
C LYS A 149 -8.72 -13.45 -4.40
N PRO A 150 -8.80 -14.66 -3.80
CA PRO A 150 -9.81 -14.94 -2.78
C PRO A 150 -9.77 -13.99 -1.57
N ILE A 151 -8.58 -13.63 -1.09
CA ILE A 151 -8.44 -12.70 0.03
C ILE A 151 -8.88 -11.30 -0.37
N GLU A 152 -8.43 -10.81 -1.52
CA GLU A 152 -8.87 -9.53 -2.08
C GLU A 152 -10.40 -9.44 -2.18
N THR A 153 -11.03 -10.45 -2.80
CA THR A 153 -12.49 -10.50 -2.92
C THR A 153 -13.19 -10.52 -1.56
N ALA A 154 -12.64 -11.22 -0.56
CA ALA A 154 -13.19 -11.22 0.79
C ALA A 154 -13.13 -9.83 1.43
N TYR A 155 -12.00 -9.11 1.31
CA TYR A 155 -11.89 -7.72 1.78
C TYR A 155 -12.86 -6.79 1.06
N GLN A 156 -13.00 -6.92 -0.28
CA GLN A 156 -13.94 -6.11 -1.07
C GLN A 156 -15.39 -6.33 -0.63
N GLN A 157 -15.80 -7.58 -0.39
CA GLN A 157 -17.16 -7.88 0.08
C GLN A 157 -17.43 -7.35 1.49
N VAL A 158 -16.49 -7.51 2.43
CA VAL A 158 -16.63 -6.93 3.78
C VAL A 158 -16.69 -5.41 3.72
N ALA A 159 -15.90 -4.77 2.86
CA ALA A 159 -15.93 -3.33 2.69
C ALA A 159 -17.27 -2.84 2.14
N SER A 160 -17.82 -3.54 1.15
CA SER A 160 -19.17 -3.26 0.61
C SER A 160 -20.25 -3.37 1.69
N GLU A 161 -20.21 -4.41 2.53
CA GLU A 161 -21.16 -4.59 3.65
C GLU A 161 -21.06 -3.48 4.71
N LEU A 162 -19.89 -2.84 4.84
CA LEU A 162 -19.64 -1.76 5.78
C LEU A 162 -19.81 -0.35 5.18
N GLY A 163 -20.01 -0.24 3.85
CA GLY A 163 -20.03 1.04 3.16
C GLY A 163 -18.66 1.74 3.14
N LEU A 164 -17.57 0.98 3.08
CA LEU A 164 -16.18 1.47 3.11
C LEU A 164 -15.40 1.08 1.86
N LEU A 165 -14.23 1.69 1.67
CA LEU A 165 -13.29 1.27 0.63
C LEU A 165 -12.50 0.03 1.09
N PRO A 166 -12.18 -0.93 0.19
CA PRO A 166 -11.49 -2.17 0.56
C PRO A 166 -10.14 -1.95 1.26
N HIS A 167 -9.39 -0.94 0.83
CA HIS A 167 -8.11 -0.61 1.43
C HIS A 167 -8.23 0.00 2.83
N GLN A 168 -9.38 0.61 3.19
CA GLN A 168 -9.64 1.08 4.55
C GLN A 168 -9.87 -0.09 5.50
N VAL A 169 -10.68 -1.08 5.08
CA VAL A 169 -10.88 -2.32 5.86
C VAL A 169 -9.55 -3.05 6.02
N GLN A 170 -8.77 -3.17 4.94
CA GLN A 170 -7.44 -3.78 4.99
C GLN A 170 -6.50 -3.06 5.96
N ALA A 171 -6.49 -1.72 5.98
CA ALA A 171 -5.66 -0.96 6.91
C ALA A 171 -6.10 -1.13 8.37
N VAL A 172 -7.40 -1.13 8.67
CA VAL A 172 -7.91 -1.38 10.03
C VAL A 172 -7.51 -2.78 10.52
N VAL A 173 -7.76 -3.81 9.70
CA VAL A 173 -7.40 -5.20 10.03
C VAL A 173 -5.88 -5.35 10.17
N TRP A 174 -5.10 -4.68 9.32
CA TRP A 174 -3.65 -4.64 9.46
C TRP A 174 -3.21 -4.09 10.82
N GLY A 175 -3.82 -3.00 11.29
CA GLY A 175 -3.55 -2.42 12.60
C GLY A 175 -3.86 -3.39 13.75
N VAL A 176 -5.00 -4.07 13.69
CA VAL A 176 -5.41 -5.07 14.68
C VAL A 176 -4.45 -6.26 14.73
N VAL A 177 -4.14 -6.86 13.58
CA VAL A 177 -3.33 -8.09 13.52
C VAL A 177 -1.86 -7.83 13.82
N ARG A 178 -1.34 -6.65 13.43
CA ARG A 178 0.05 -6.27 13.69
C ARG A 178 0.27 -5.70 15.10
N GLY A 179 -0.78 -5.17 15.74
CA GLY A 179 -0.69 -4.45 17.01
C GLY A 179 -0.27 -2.98 16.86
N GLY A 180 -0.55 -2.36 15.70
CA GLY A 180 -0.26 -0.94 15.43
C GLY A 180 0.00 -0.61 13.95
N LEU A 181 -0.17 0.66 13.60
CA LEU A 181 -0.15 1.19 12.22
C LEU A 181 1.13 1.98 11.84
N ALA A 182 2.21 1.83 12.62
CA ALA A 182 3.47 2.59 12.47
C ALA A 182 4.44 2.02 11.41
#